data_AF-A0A6N3BC71-F1
#
_entry.id   AF-A0A6N3BC71-F1
#
_cell.length_a   1.000
_cell.length_b   1.000
_cell.length_c   1.000
_cell.angle_alpha   90.00
_cell.angle_beta   90.00
_cell.angle_gamma   90.00
#
_symmetry.space_group_name_H-M   'P 1'
#
loop_
_entity.id
_entity.type
_entity.pdbx_description
1 polymer ?
#
loop_
_entity_poly.entity_id
_entity_poly.type
_entity_poly.pdbx_seq_one_letter_code
_entity_poly.pdbx_strand_id
1 'polypeptide(L)' 'MNVERFVKLMTGHFDNKEQFTEMKEAGKIFPYAQHVNTVCNDKIKNLKSLHQLYIRKKMVSGKGAV' A
#
# COMPACT_ATOMS: atom_id res chain seq x y z
N MET A 1 -11.76 -4.44 5.53
CA MET A 1 -10.56 -4.10 4.72
C MET A 1 -9.46 -5.10 5.02
N ASN A 2 -8.83 -5.70 4.02
CA ASN A 2 -7.65 -6.55 4.22
C ASN A 2 -6.39 -5.67 4.24
N VAL A 3 -5.96 -5.28 5.44
CA VAL A 3 -4.78 -4.41 5.64
C VAL A 3 -3.50 -5.07 5.13
N GLU A 4 -3.43 -6.40 5.10
CA GLU A 4 -2.25 -7.10 4.58
C GLU A 4 -2.09 -6.94 3.08
N ARG A 5 -3.19 -7.07 2.34
CA ARG A 5 -3.21 -6.82 0.88
C ARG A 5 -2.85 -5.37 0.58
N PHE A 6 -3.35 -4.42 1.39
CA PHE A 6 -3.04 -3.01 1.24
C PHE A 6 -1.55 -2.73 1.49
N VAL A 7 -0.97 -3.22 2.59
CA VAL A 7 0.47 -3.06 2.88
C VAL A 7 1.32 -3.68 1.77
N LYS A 8 0.95 -4.86 1.27
CA LYS A 8 1.67 -5.52 0.17
C LYS A 8 1.66 -4.73 -1.14
N LEU A 9 0.54 -4.06 -1.45
CA LEU A 9 0.44 -3.17 -2.61
C LEU A 9 1.31 -1.92 -2.44
N MET A 10 1.28 -1.30 -1.25
CA MET A 10 2.01 -0.07 -0.95
C MET A 10 3.52 -0.27 -0.79
N THR A 11 3.97 -1.50 -0.49
CA THR A 11 5.40 -1.87 -0.40
C THR A 11 5.82 -2.80 -1.54
N GLY A 12 5.10 -2.81 -2.66
CA GLY A 12 5.45 -3.58 -3.84
C GLY A 12 6.42 -2.84 -4.75
N HIS A 13 7.07 -3.54 -5.67
CA HIS A 13 7.75 -2.89 -6.79
C HIS A 13 6.73 -2.66 -7.90
N PHE A 14 6.67 -1.44 -8.44
CA PHE A 14 5.87 -1.13 -9.62
C PHE A 14 6.77 -0.59 -10.71
N ASP A 15 6.58 -1.06 -11.93
CA ASP A 15 7.29 -0.58 -13.10
C ASP A 15 6.40 -0.82 -14.33
N ASN A 16 6.07 0.25 -15.04
CA ASN A 16 5.22 0.19 -16.22
C ASN A 16 5.99 0.15 -17.54
N LYS A 17 7.29 -0.23 -17.52
CA LYS A 17 8.17 -0.22 -18.69
C LYS A 17 7.59 -0.91 -19.93
N GLU A 18 6.95 -2.06 -19.79
CA GLU A 18 6.33 -2.79 -20.91
C GLU A 18 5.22 -1.95 -21.55
N GLN A 19 4.25 -1.50 -20.74
CA GLN A 19 3.16 -0.63 -21.19
C GLN A 19 3.66 0.69 -21.77
N PHE A 20 4.72 1.26 -21.20
CA PHE A 20 5.37 2.47 -21.73
C PHE A 20 5.96 2.23 -23.12
N THR A 21 6.62 1.09 -23.32
CA THR A 21 7.25 0.73 -24.60
C THR A 21 6.19 0.56 -25.69
N GLU A 22 5.13 -0.19 -25.41
CA GLU A 22 4.00 -0.38 -26.33
C GLU A 22 3.33 0.94 -26.72
N MET A 23 3.09 1.83 -25.74
CA MET A 23 2.43 3.10 -25.99
C MET A 23 3.33 4.07 -26.78
N LYS A 24 4.64 4.04 -26.51
CA LYS A 24 5.63 4.81 -27.26
C LYS A 24 5.69 4.37 -28.73
N GLU A 25 5.67 3.05 -28.98
CA GLU A 25 5.63 2.49 -30.34
C GLU A 25 4.32 2.84 -31.06
N ALA A 26 3.20 2.91 -30.33
CA ALA A 26 1.92 3.37 -30.85
C ALA A 26 1.83 4.90 -31.08
N GLY A 27 2.91 5.65 -30.84
CA GLY A 27 2.95 7.11 -30.99
C GLY A 27 2.13 7.87 -29.95
N LYS A 28 1.76 7.23 -28.83
CA LYS A 28 0.99 7.84 -27.74
C LYS A 28 1.90 8.39 -26.67
N ILE A 29 1.56 9.56 -26.14
CA ILE A 29 2.21 10.09 -24.94
C ILE A 29 1.68 9.28 -23.75
N PHE A 30 2.56 8.46 -23.17
CA PHE A 30 2.27 7.68 -21.98
C PHE A 30 3.45 7.83 -21.00
N PRO A 31 3.20 8.17 -19.72
CA PRO A 31 4.28 8.42 -18.78
C PRO A 31 4.95 7.12 -18.34
N TYR A 32 6.29 7.14 -18.25
CA TYR A 32 7.02 6.12 -17.51
C TYR A 32 6.83 6.36 -16.01
N ALA A 33 6.58 5.29 -15.27
CA ALA A 33 6.39 5.31 -13.83
C ALA A 33 7.00 4.07 -13.19
N GLN A 34 7.90 4.32 -12.24
CA GLN A 34 8.54 3.30 -11.43
C GLN A 34 8.36 3.65 -9.95
N HIS A 35 7.85 2.71 -9.18
CA HIS A 35 7.87 2.76 -7.73
C HIS A 35 8.87 1.73 -7.23
N VAL A 36 9.94 2.23 -6.64
CA VAL A 36 10.93 1.39 -5.95
C VAL A 36 10.73 1.56 -4.45
N ASN A 37 10.70 0.43 -3.76
CA ASN A 37 10.63 0.36 -2.32
C ASN A 37 11.81 1.11 -1.68
N THR A 38 11.53 2.13 -0.87
CA THR A 38 12.55 2.90 -0.13
C THR A 38 12.46 2.62 1.37
N VAL A 39 13.39 3.17 2.15
CA VAL A 39 13.40 3.12 3.63
C VAL A 39 12.06 3.56 4.26
N CYS A 40 11.26 4.37 3.56
CA CYS A 40 9.93 4.76 4.03
C CYS A 40 8.92 3.61 4.15
N ASN A 41 9.19 2.43 3.56
CA ASN A 41 8.34 1.25 3.70
C ASN A 41 8.21 0.76 5.14
N ASP A 42 9.20 1.02 5.99
CA ASP A 42 9.14 0.64 7.40
C ASP A 42 8.06 1.42 8.16
N LYS A 43 7.74 2.65 7.72
CA LYS A 43 6.59 3.42 8.25
C LYS A 43 5.25 2.77 7.89
N ILE A 44 5.16 2.11 6.73
CA ILE A 44 3.95 1.43 6.23
C ILE A 44 3.79 0.05 6.88
N LYS A 45 4.89 -0.67 7.15
CA LYS A 45 4.85 -1.98 7.83
C LYS A 45 4.16 -1.91 9.21
N ASN A 46 4.35 -0.81 9.94
CA ASN A 46 3.75 -0.59 11.26
C ASN A 46 2.22 -0.38 11.22
N LEU A 47 1.63 -0.16 10.04
CA LEU A 47 0.19 0.07 9.89
C LEU A 47 -0.64 -1.13 10.33
N LYS A 48 -0.13 -2.36 10.15
CA LYS A 48 -0.78 -3.59 10.65
C LYS A 48 -0.91 -3.56 12.18
N SER A 49 0.18 -3.26 12.87
CA SER A 49 0.23 -3.18 14.33
C SER A 49 -0.70 -2.08 14.85
N LEU A 50 -0.68 -0.90 14.21
CA LEU A 50 -1.54 0.21 14.58
C LEU A 50 -3.03 -0.12 14.38
N HIS A 51 -3.38 -0.80 13.28
CA HIS A 51 -4.74 -1.24 13.02
C HIS A 51 -5.23 -2.25 14.08
N GLN A 52 -4.39 -3.21 14.46
CA GLN A 52 -4.69 -4.17 15.51
C GLN A 52 -4.89 -3.47 16.87
N LEU A 53 -4.03 -2.50 17.20
CA LEU A 53 -4.14 -1.70 18.42
C LEU A 53 -5.46 -0.90 18.44
N TYR A 54 -5.85 -0.31 17.32
CA TYR A 54 -7.11 0.41 17.19
C TYR A 54 -8.33 -0.51 17.41
N ILE A 55 -8.35 -1.69 16.78
CA ILE A 55 -9.42 -2.69 16.99
C ILE A 55 -9.49 -3.08 18.47
N ARG A 56 -8.33 -3.36 19.10
CA ARG A 56 -8.26 -3.74 20.51
C ARG A 56 -8.78 -2.62 21.42
N LYS A 57 -8.41 -1.36 21.18
CA LYS A 57 -8.91 -0.20 21.94
C LYS A 57 -10.44 -0.05 21.81
N LYS A 58 -11.00 -0.25 20.62
CA LYS A 58 -12.46 -0.24 20.40
C LYS A 58 -13.16 -1.38 21.15
N MET A 59 -12.61 -2.59 21.14
CA MET A 59 -13.18 -3.74 21.87
C MET A 59 -13.12 -3.56 23.39
N VAL A 60 -12.08 -2.92 23.94
CA VAL A 60 -11.97 -2.64 25.37
C VAL A 60 -12.90 -1.50 25.79
N SER A 61 -12.99 -0.44 24.99
CA SER A 61 -13.87 0.70 25.25
C SER A 61 -15.37 0.36 25.20
N GLY A 62 -15.76 -0.74 24.52
CA GLY A 62 -17.14 -1.22 24.47
C GLY A 62 -17.53 -2.19 25.58
N LYS A 63 -16.60 -2.64 26.43
CA LYS A 63 -16.84 -3.63 27.49
C LYS A 63 -17.14 -3.04 28.87
N GLY A 64 -17.20 -1.72 29.00
CA GLY A 64 -17.56 -1.01 30.23
C GLY A 64 -18.94 -0.36 30.23
N ALA A 65 -19.77 -0.67 29.23
CA ALA A 65 -21.14 -0.17 29.10
C ALA A 65 -22.14 -1.33 29.20
N VAL A 66 -22.12 -2.03 30.33
CA VAL A 66 -23.23 -2.85 30.85
C VAL A 66 -23.24 -2.68 32.36
#